data_AF-A0A1H9Q862-F1
#
_entry.id   AF-A0A1H9Q862-F1
#
_cell.length_a   1.000
_cell.length_b   1.000
_cell.length_c   1.000
_cell.angle_alpha   90.00
_cell.angle_beta   90.00
_cell.angle_gamma   90.00
#
_symmetry.space_group_name_H-M   'P 1'
#
loop_
_entity.id
_entity.type
_entity.pdbx_description
1 polymer ?
#
loop_
_entity_poly.entity_id
_entity_poly.type
_entity_poly.pdbx_seq_one_letter_code
_entity_poly.pdbx_strand_id
1 'polypeptide(L)'
;MPQTAAHKTVAWPLAQVYAALVVFASLFPFTGWRAQGIDPWVFLFARLPPPYWTGFDVTINVVGYAPLGFLLALALLRTGWPHSALALATLGGTLLSLLMEFLQIYLPQRVPSNLDWLLNSGGTLLGALLATLLERLGAIDRWSRFRARWFVPDAHGALVLLALWPWALLFPAAEPFGLGQVLERLEIALEQLLEDSAFLDWLPEGLELLEPLSPASELLCVALGLLVPCLLAYGIMPHKGRRAALAFLGTVIGVGVTALSAALSYGPAHAWEWLNPPVVAGIWVGVALAALLLWLPLRACAVVLMLVLTLHLSLLNNAPTSAYFAQTLQAWEQGRFIRFFGIGQWLGWLWPYATLVYVVLQAARKDSNS
;
A
#
# COMPACT_ATOMS: atom_id res chain seq x y z
N MET A 1 40.43 -17.85 10.39
CA MET A 1 39.50 -17.43 9.30
C MET A 1 38.51 -16.47 9.91
N PRO A 2 38.35 -15.24 9.37
CA PRO A 2 37.38 -14.32 9.94
C PRO A 2 35.98 -14.86 9.64
N GLN A 3 35.20 -15.12 10.69
CA GLN A 3 33.77 -15.37 10.57
C GLN A 3 33.15 -14.10 9.98
N THR A 4 32.74 -14.16 8.72
CA THR A 4 31.92 -13.14 8.10
C THR A 4 30.59 -13.13 8.84
N ALA A 5 30.37 -12.11 9.67
CA ALA A 5 29.06 -11.86 10.26
C ALA A 5 28.04 -11.83 9.12
N ALA A 6 27.15 -12.83 9.06
CA ALA A 6 26.12 -12.91 8.05
C ALA A 6 25.30 -11.61 8.12
N HIS A 7 25.41 -10.75 7.11
CA HIS A 7 24.57 -9.57 6.99
C HIS A 7 23.11 -10.04 7.05
N LYS A 8 22.39 -9.67 8.12
CA LYS A 8 20.98 -10.00 8.27
C LYS A 8 20.20 -9.42 7.09
N THR A 9 19.80 -10.28 6.15
CA THR A 9 19.00 -9.87 5.00
C THR A 9 17.53 -9.77 5.40
N VAL A 10 16.87 -8.67 5.04
CA VAL A 10 15.42 -8.49 5.24
C VAL A 10 14.61 -9.29 4.21
N ALA A 11 15.27 -9.86 3.18
CA ALA A 11 14.61 -10.63 2.13
C ALA A 11 13.89 -11.88 2.64
N TRP A 12 14.42 -12.57 3.66
CA TRP A 12 13.77 -13.75 4.25
C TRP A 12 12.45 -13.41 4.95
N PRO A 13 12.42 -12.47 5.92
CA PRO A 13 11.16 -12.01 6.51
C PRO A 13 10.14 -11.53 5.47
N LEU A 14 10.58 -10.79 4.46
CA LEU A 14 9.69 -10.32 3.39
C LEU A 14 9.14 -11.47 2.54
N ALA A 15 9.96 -12.45 2.19
CA ALA A 15 9.51 -13.64 1.46
C ALA A 15 8.47 -14.42 2.27
N GLN A 16 8.64 -14.53 3.59
CA GLN A 16 7.69 -15.20 4.47
C GLN A 16 6.37 -14.45 4.58
N VAL A 17 6.41 -13.13 4.77
CA VAL A 17 5.21 -12.29 4.79
C VAL A 17 4.48 -12.36 3.45
N TYR A 18 5.21 -12.33 2.34
CA TYR A 18 4.61 -12.43 1.01
C TYR A 18 4.03 -13.82 0.75
N ALA A 19 4.69 -14.89 1.19
CA ALA A 19 4.14 -16.24 1.12
C ALA A 19 2.84 -16.36 1.94
N ALA A 20 2.79 -15.77 3.14
CA ALA A 20 1.56 -15.71 3.93
C ALA A 20 0.45 -14.92 3.23
N LEU A 21 0.78 -13.82 2.53
CA LEU A 21 -0.17 -13.07 1.71
C LEU A 21 -0.72 -13.91 0.56
N VAL A 22 0.14 -14.67 -0.14
CA VAL A 22 -0.27 -15.60 -1.20
C VAL A 22 -1.23 -16.65 -0.64
N VAL A 23 -0.87 -17.30 0.47
CA VAL A 23 -1.75 -18.27 1.14
C VAL A 23 -3.09 -17.63 1.50
N PHE A 24 -3.06 -16.42 2.06
CA PHE A 24 -4.28 -15.73 2.43
C PHE A 24 -5.18 -15.44 1.24
N ALA A 25 -4.63 -14.88 0.16
CA ALA A 25 -5.36 -14.54 -1.05
C ALA A 25 -5.93 -15.79 -1.76
N SER A 26 -5.18 -16.88 -1.75
CA SER A 26 -5.59 -18.16 -2.34
C SER A 26 -6.72 -18.84 -1.57
N LEU A 27 -6.77 -18.72 -0.25
CA LEU A 27 -7.72 -19.43 0.62
C LEU A 27 -8.92 -18.60 1.08
N PHE A 28 -8.92 -17.28 0.86
CA PHE A 28 -10.08 -16.41 1.10
C PHE A 28 -11.31 -16.90 0.30
N PRO A 29 -12.53 -16.94 0.88
CA PRO A 29 -12.95 -16.34 2.16
C PRO A 29 -12.76 -17.20 3.43
N PHE A 30 -12.02 -18.31 3.39
CA PHE A 30 -11.82 -19.25 4.52
C PHE A 30 -13.08 -19.91 5.09
N THR A 31 -14.23 -19.74 4.45
CA THR A 31 -15.51 -20.30 4.86
C THR A 31 -16.02 -21.34 3.85
N GLY A 32 -16.90 -22.23 4.30
CA GLY A 32 -17.55 -23.21 3.42
C GLY A 32 -16.69 -24.38 2.97
N TRP A 33 -15.58 -24.67 3.67
CA TRP A 33 -14.71 -25.81 3.37
C TRP A 33 -15.47 -27.13 3.46
N ARG A 34 -15.44 -27.92 2.38
CA ARG A 34 -16.05 -29.25 2.33
C ARG A 34 -15.45 -30.10 1.22
N ALA A 35 -15.44 -31.42 1.43
CA ALA A 35 -15.17 -32.35 0.34
C ALA A 35 -16.28 -32.25 -0.71
N GLN A 36 -15.90 -32.03 -1.96
CA GLN A 36 -16.84 -31.84 -3.08
C GLN A 36 -17.15 -33.14 -3.83
N GLY A 37 -16.58 -34.27 -3.41
CA GLY A 37 -16.71 -35.56 -4.10
C GLY A 37 -15.93 -35.63 -5.42
N ILE A 38 -14.96 -34.74 -5.60
CA ILE A 38 -14.11 -34.62 -6.79
C ILE A 38 -12.73 -35.20 -6.45
N ASP A 39 -12.13 -35.94 -7.39
CA ASP A 39 -10.76 -36.44 -7.26
C ASP A 39 -9.78 -35.26 -7.07
N PRO A 40 -8.96 -35.25 -6.00
CA PRO A 40 -7.98 -34.20 -5.75
C PRO A 40 -6.99 -33.95 -6.91
N TRP A 41 -6.77 -34.92 -7.79
CA TRP A 41 -5.81 -34.81 -8.89
C TRP A 41 -6.44 -34.32 -10.20
N VAL A 42 -7.78 -34.15 -10.24
CA VAL A 42 -8.52 -33.89 -11.49
C VAL A 42 -8.02 -32.66 -12.25
N PHE A 43 -7.62 -31.60 -11.53
CA PHE A 43 -7.26 -30.33 -12.14
C PHE A 43 -5.91 -30.43 -12.89
N LEU A 44 -4.98 -31.28 -12.44
CA LEU A 44 -3.67 -31.45 -13.08
C LEU A 44 -3.80 -31.95 -14.51
N PHE A 45 -4.75 -32.87 -14.73
CA PHE A 45 -5.00 -33.51 -16.01
C PHE A 45 -6.13 -32.86 -16.82
N ALA A 46 -6.66 -31.73 -16.34
CA ALA A 46 -7.67 -30.97 -17.05
C ALA A 46 -7.12 -30.43 -18.38
N ARG A 47 -8.01 -30.19 -19.34
CA ARG A 47 -7.65 -29.61 -20.64
C ARG A 47 -6.95 -28.25 -20.45
N LEU A 48 -5.83 -28.07 -21.15
CA LEU A 48 -5.08 -26.81 -21.17
C LEU A 48 -5.19 -26.14 -22.56
N PRO A 49 -5.60 -24.87 -22.67
CA PRO A 49 -6.11 -24.02 -21.60
C PRO A 49 -7.55 -24.41 -21.17
N PRO A 50 -7.94 -24.13 -19.91
CA PRO A 50 -9.32 -24.28 -19.46
C PRO A 50 -10.26 -23.35 -20.26
N PRO A 51 -11.55 -23.71 -20.39
CA PRO A 51 -12.52 -22.83 -21.02
C PRO A 51 -12.68 -21.53 -20.23
N TYR A 52 -12.95 -20.41 -20.93
CA TYR A 52 -13.18 -19.07 -20.36
C TYR A 52 -11.98 -18.38 -19.68
N TRP A 53 -10.74 -18.81 -19.95
CA TRP A 53 -9.56 -18.06 -19.51
C TRP A 53 -9.52 -16.66 -20.13
N THR A 54 -9.03 -15.67 -19.37
CA THR A 54 -8.84 -14.30 -19.83
C THR A 54 -7.36 -13.91 -19.77
N GLY A 55 -6.94 -12.94 -20.60
CA GLY A 55 -5.58 -12.37 -20.50
C GLY A 55 -5.30 -11.69 -19.16
N PHE A 56 -6.36 -11.28 -18.48
CA PHE A 56 -6.29 -10.77 -17.12
C PHE A 56 -5.89 -11.88 -16.12
N ASP A 57 -6.46 -13.09 -16.22
CA ASP A 57 -6.09 -14.24 -15.38
C ASP A 57 -4.62 -14.64 -15.58
N VAL A 58 -4.14 -14.54 -16.82
CA VAL A 58 -2.71 -14.76 -17.15
C VAL A 58 -1.83 -13.77 -16.40
N THR A 59 -2.19 -12.48 -16.45
CA THR A 59 -1.38 -11.41 -15.88
C THR A 59 -1.38 -11.48 -14.36
N ILE A 60 -2.53 -11.68 -13.73
CA ILE A 60 -2.64 -11.64 -12.26
C ILE A 60 -1.91 -12.82 -11.59
N ASN A 61 -1.95 -14.02 -12.18
CA ASN A 61 -1.23 -15.18 -11.66
C ASN A 61 0.30 -14.99 -11.76
N VAL A 62 0.78 -14.53 -12.92
CA VAL A 62 2.22 -14.27 -13.12
C VAL A 62 2.70 -13.15 -12.19
N VAL A 63 1.99 -12.03 -12.13
CA VAL A 63 2.34 -10.89 -11.27
C VAL A 63 2.18 -11.21 -9.78
N GLY A 64 1.21 -12.06 -9.42
CA GLY A 64 0.95 -12.47 -8.04
C GLY A 64 2.06 -13.33 -7.44
N TYR A 65 2.73 -14.17 -8.24
CA TYR A 65 3.83 -15.02 -7.76
C TYR A 65 5.23 -14.49 -8.06
N ALA A 66 5.39 -13.54 -8.99
CA ALA A 66 6.70 -12.98 -9.31
C ALA A 66 7.43 -12.34 -8.10
N PRO A 67 6.78 -11.55 -7.23
CA PRO A 67 7.47 -11.00 -6.05
C PRO A 67 7.93 -12.09 -5.08
N LEU A 68 7.19 -13.19 -4.94
CA LEU A 68 7.60 -14.33 -4.12
C LEU A 68 8.91 -14.93 -4.65
N GLY A 69 8.95 -15.25 -5.95
CA GLY A 69 10.15 -15.80 -6.59
C GLY A 69 11.35 -14.85 -6.50
N PHE A 70 11.12 -13.55 -6.67
CA PHE A 70 12.14 -12.51 -6.51
C PHE A 70 12.71 -12.51 -5.09
N LEU A 71 11.86 -12.46 -4.07
CA LEU A 71 12.28 -12.36 -2.67
C LEU A 71 13.00 -13.64 -2.21
N LEU A 72 12.50 -14.82 -2.59
CA LEU A 72 13.15 -16.10 -2.30
C LEU A 72 14.54 -16.19 -2.93
N ALA A 73 14.65 -15.85 -4.23
CA ALA A 73 15.94 -15.87 -4.92
C ALA A 73 16.92 -14.87 -4.29
N LEU A 74 16.48 -13.65 -4.01
CA LEU A 74 17.30 -12.64 -3.34
C LEU A 74 17.76 -13.08 -1.95
N ALA A 75 16.89 -13.74 -1.19
CA ALA A 75 17.23 -14.28 0.13
C ALA A 75 18.31 -15.37 0.03
N LEU A 76 18.18 -16.29 -0.93
CA LEU A 76 19.15 -17.37 -1.18
C LEU A 76 20.49 -16.84 -1.69
N LEU A 77 20.48 -15.90 -2.64
CA LEU A 77 21.68 -15.21 -3.14
C LEU A 77 22.47 -14.59 -1.97
N ARG A 78 21.76 -13.92 -1.04
CA ARG A 78 22.37 -13.22 0.10
C ARG A 78 22.76 -14.10 1.28
N THR A 79 22.26 -15.33 1.35
CA THR A 79 22.57 -16.28 2.44
C THR A 79 23.56 -17.37 2.02
N GLY A 80 24.22 -17.19 0.87
CA GLY A 80 25.35 -18.04 0.45
C GLY A 80 24.97 -19.20 -0.47
N TRP A 81 23.79 -19.16 -1.09
CA TRP A 81 23.31 -20.20 -2.01
C TRP A 81 23.17 -19.69 -3.47
N PRO A 82 24.18 -19.00 -4.05
CA PRO A 82 23.99 -18.26 -5.29
C PRO A 82 23.72 -19.15 -6.52
N HIS A 83 24.30 -20.35 -6.55
CA HIS A 83 24.16 -21.28 -7.67
C HIS A 83 22.79 -21.98 -7.69
N SER A 84 22.18 -22.17 -6.53
CA SER A 84 20.88 -22.85 -6.38
C SER A 84 19.72 -21.88 -6.16
N ALA A 85 19.99 -20.57 -5.99
CA ALA A 85 18.98 -19.55 -5.72
C ALA A 85 17.81 -19.58 -6.71
N LEU A 86 18.11 -19.63 -8.02
CA LEU A 86 17.09 -19.68 -9.07
C LEU A 86 16.23 -20.95 -8.97
N ALA A 87 16.87 -22.11 -8.82
CA ALA A 87 16.20 -23.40 -8.79
C ALA A 87 15.33 -23.55 -7.52
N LEU A 88 15.88 -23.24 -6.35
CA LEU A 88 15.19 -23.37 -5.07
C LEU A 88 14.06 -22.33 -4.91
N ALA A 89 14.24 -21.10 -5.39
CA ALA A 89 13.18 -20.10 -5.38
C ALA A 89 12.01 -20.51 -6.29
N THR A 90 12.32 -20.97 -7.51
CA THR A 90 11.31 -21.46 -8.46
C THR A 90 10.58 -22.67 -7.89
N LEU A 91 11.31 -23.66 -7.39
CA LEU A 91 10.74 -24.85 -6.76
C LEU A 91 9.85 -24.49 -5.56
N GLY A 92 10.30 -23.58 -4.70
CA GLY A 92 9.54 -23.14 -3.53
C GLY A 92 8.21 -22.49 -3.89
N GLY A 93 8.20 -21.55 -4.84
CA GLY A 93 6.95 -20.92 -5.29
C GLY A 93 6.04 -21.87 -6.08
N THR A 94 6.61 -22.74 -6.92
CA THR A 94 5.86 -23.78 -7.64
C THR A 94 5.19 -24.78 -6.71
N LEU A 95 5.89 -25.24 -5.66
CA LEU A 95 5.33 -26.14 -4.65
C LEU A 95 4.26 -25.45 -3.79
N LEU A 96 4.46 -24.17 -3.43
CA LEU A 96 3.46 -23.39 -2.74
C LEU A 96 2.18 -23.24 -3.59
N SER A 97 2.32 -22.88 -4.87
CA SER A 97 1.18 -22.77 -5.78
C SER A 97 0.47 -24.12 -5.91
N LEU A 98 1.20 -25.20 -6.09
CA LEU A 98 0.61 -26.54 -6.17
C LEU A 98 -0.19 -26.88 -4.91
N LEU A 99 0.35 -26.58 -3.73
CA LEU A 99 -0.35 -26.75 -2.47
C LEU A 99 -1.63 -25.92 -2.40
N MET A 100 -1.61 -24.67 -2.87
CA MET A 100 -2.80 -23.81 -2.90
C MET A 100 -3.88 -24.38 -3.82
N GLU A 101 -3.53 -24.85 -5.03
CA GLU A 101 -4.49 -25.49 -5.94
C GLU A 101 -5.13 -26.74 -5.30
N PHE A 102 -4.33 -27.58 -4.62
CA PHE A 102 -4.88 -28.75 -3.90
C PHE A 102 -5.84 -28.35 -2.78
N LEU A 103 -5.53 -27.31 -2.01
CA LEU A 103 -6.40 -26.85 -0.93
C LEU A 103 -7.70 -26.23 -1.48
N GLN A 104 -7.62 -25.54 -2.62
CA GLN A 104 -8.78 -24.92 -3.26
C GLN A 104 -9.84 -25.93 -3.73
N ILE A 105 -9.49 -27.21 -3.93
CA ILE A 105 -10.47 -28.29 -4.20
C ILE A 105 -11.52 -28.38 -3.10
N TYR A 106 -11.17 -28.03 -1.86
CA TYR A 106 -12.08 -28.08 -0.72
C TYR A 106 -12.87 -26.78 -0.52
N LEU A 107 -12.66 -25.76 -1.36
CA LEU A 107 -13.34 -24.48 -1.31
C LEU A 107 -14.32 -24.36 -2.48
N PRO A 108 -15.65 -24.45 -2.25
CA PRO A 108 -16.65 -24.41 -3.33
C PRO A 108 -16.66 -23.14 -4.18
N GLN A 109 -16.12 -22.04 -3.66
CA GLN A 109 -16.03 -20.75 -4.35
C GLN A 109 -14.76 -20.61 -5.21
N ARG A 110 -13.88 -21.61 -5.20
CA ARG A 110 -12.62 -21.62 -5.95
C ARG A 110 -12.61 -22.79 -6.92
N VAL A 111 -12.01 -22.56 -8.08
CA VAL A 111 -11.83 -23.60 -9.10
C VAL A 111 -10.32 -23.79 -9.28
N PRO A 112 -9.76 -24.93 -8.84
CA PRO A 112 -8.35 -25.21 -9.03
C PRO A 112 -8.02 -25.41 -10.51
N SER A 113 -6.84 -25.01 -10.92
CA SER A 113 -6.48 -24.87 -12.34
C SER A 113 -5.01 -25.22 -12.60
N ASN A 114 -4.76 -26.12 -13.54
CA ASN A 114 -3.40 -26.40 -14.00
C ASN A 114 -2.78 -25.22 -14.76
N LEU A 115 -3.61 -24.36 -15.37
CA LEU A 115 -3.14 -23.11 -15.97
C LEU A 115 -2.65 -22.15 -14.88
N ASP A 116 -3.38 -22.00 -13.78
CA ASP A 116 -2.98 -21.11 -12.69
C ASP A 116 -1.68 -21.59 -12.05
N TRP A 117 -1.55 -22.90 -11.78
CA TRP A 117 -0.30 -23.50 -11.32
C TRP A 117 0.89 -23.22 -12.26
N LEU A 118 0.69 -23.36 -13.57
CA LEU A 118 1.71 -23.09 -14.58
C LEU A 118 2.11 -21.61 -14.60
N LEU A 119 1.14 -20.71 -14.56
CA LEU A 119 1.35 -19.26 -14.58
C LEU A 119 2.01 -18.75 -13.30
N ASN A 120 1.60 -19.26 -12.14
CA ASN A 120 2.19 -18.96 -10.84
C ASN A 120 3.65 -19.44 -10.79
N SER A 121 3.91 -20.63 -11.33
CA SER A 121 5.28 -21.15 -11.49
C SER A 121 6.12 -20.28 -12.43
N GLY A 122 5.56 -19.85 -13.56
CA GLY A 122 6.18 -18.92 -14.49
C GLY A 122 6.48 -17.56 -13.87
N GLY A 123 5.54 -17.00 -13.11
CA GLY A 123 5.73 -15.78 -12.32
C GLY A 123 6.88 -15.93 -11.33
N THR A 124 6.87 -16.99 -10.54
CA THR A 124 7.96 -17.30 -9.59
C THR A 124 9.32 -17.35 -10.30
N LEU A 125 9.42 -18.06 -11.43
CA LEU A 125 10.65 -18.14 -12.21
C LEU A 125 11.10 -16.76 -12.73
N LEU A 126 10.19 -15.98 -13.30
CA LEU A 126 10.49 -14.64 -13.81
C LEU A 126 11.00 -13.71 -12.70
N GLY A 127 10.37 -13.75 -11.53
CA GLY A 127 10.82 -13.03 -10.34
C GLY A 127 12.22 -13.44 -9.90
N ALA A 128 12.49 -14.75 -9.84
CA ALA A 128 13.79 -15.28 -9.45
C ALA A 128 14.91 -14.93 -10.47
N LEU A 129 14.59 -14.97 -11.77
CA LEU A 129 15.48 -14.51 -12.85
C LEU A 129 15.78 -13.01 -12.72
N LEU A 130 14.77 -12.19 -12.45
CA LEU A 130 14.94 -10.75 -12.26
C LEU A 130 15.85 -10.45 -11.06
N ALA A 131 15.65 -11.11 -9.92
CA ALA A 131 16.52 -10.97 -8.74
C ALA A 131 17.98 -11.34 -9.08
N THR A 132 18.17 -12.48 -9.74
CA THR A 132 19.50 -12.95 -10.16
C THR A 132 20.16 -11.99 -11.15
N LEU A 133 19.41 -11.45 -12.10
CA LEU A 133 19.90 -10.47 -13.07
C LEU A 133 20.31 -9.16 -12.37
N LEU A 134 19.47 -8.61 -11.48
CA LEU A 134 19.77 -7.38 -10.76
C LEU A 134 20.98 -7.53 -9.83
N GLU A 135 21.15 -8.70 -9.20
CA GLU A 135 22.32 -9.02 -8.38
C GLU A 135 23.58 -9.10 -9.26
N ARG A 136 23.54 -9.84 -10.37
CA ARG A 136 24.68 -9.96 -11.31
C ARG A 136 25.09 -8.62 -11.93
N LEU A 137 24.11 -7.77 -12.24
CA LEU A 137 24.37 -6.43 -12.75
C LEU A 137 24.87 -5.47 -11.67
N GLY A 138 24.95 -5.89 -10.39
CA GLY A 138 25.32 -5.02 -9.26
C GLY A 138 24.31 -3.89 -9.00
N ALA A 139 23.08 -4.01 -9.52
CA ALA A 139 22.04 -2.99 -9.37
C ALA A 139 21.64 -2.83 -7.91
N ILE A 140 21.62 -3.93 -7.17
CA ILE A 140 21.31 -3.97 -5.74
C ILE A 140 22.35 -3.20 -4.92
N ASP A 141 23.65 -3.39 -5.20
CA ASP A 141 24.73 -2.64 -4.56
C ASP A 141 24.77 -1.17 -4.99
N ARG A 142 24.50 -0.89 -6.27
CA ARG A 142 24.34 0.50 -6.75
C ARG A 142 23.18 1.19 -6.04
N TRP A 143 22.05 0.51 -5.85
CA TRP A 143 20.92 1.01 -5.11
C TRP A 143 21.27 1.27 -3.64
N SER A 144 21.97 0.34 -2.98
CA SER A 144 22.46 0.51 -1.61
C SER A 144 23.35 1.75 -1.48
N ARG A 145 24.31 1.94 -2.40
CA ARG A 145 25.18 3.13 -2.44
C ARG A 145 24.43 4.42 -2.81
N PHE A 146 23.44 4.34 -3.71
CA PHE A 146 22.57 5.47 -4.02
C PHE A 146 21.79 5.89 -2.76
N ARG A 147 21.16 4.93 -2.08
CA ARG A 147 20.42 5.16 -0.84
C ARG A 147 21.30 5.79 0.24
N ALA A 148 22.49 5.23 0.48
CA ALA A 148 23.43 5.76 1.47
C ALA A 148 23.92 7.18 1.17
N ARG A 149 23.97 7.58 -0.12
CA ARG A 149 24.35 8.94 -0.53
C ARG A 149 23.20 9.93 -0.46
N TRP A 150 21.96 9.45 -0.55
CA TRP A 150 20.76 10.29 -0.62
C TRP A 150 20.04 10.39 0.72
N PHE A 151 19.94 9.31 1.48
CA PHE A 151 19.12 9.22 2.68
C PHE A 151 19.93 8.84 3.92
N VAL A 152 19.37 9.12 5.09
CA VAL A 152 19.90 8.64 6.38
C VAL A 152 19.82 7.11 6.49
N PRO A 153 20.66 6.45 7.32
CA PRO A 153 20.72 4.99 7.43
C PRO A 153 19.37 4.29 7.69
N ASP A 154 18.51 4.87 8.53
CA ASP A 154 17.21 4.30 8.94
C ASP A 154 16.02 4.74 8.07
N ALA A 155 16.25 5.15 6.83
CA ALA A 155 15.21 5.70 5.96
C ALA A 155 14.21 4.67 5.40
N HIS A 156 14.39 3.37 5.66
CA HIS A 156 13.63 2.29 5.03
C HIS A 156 12.11 2.43 5.18
N GLY A 157 11.61 2.68 6.39
CA GLY A 157 10.17 2.81 6.65
C GLY A 157 9.57 4.01 5.92
N ALA A 158 10.22 5.17 6.00
CA ALA A 158 9.79 6.37 5.29
C ALA A 158 9.80 6.18 3.76
N LEU A 159 10.79 5.49 3.19
CA LEU A 159 10.82 5.20 1.76
C LEU A 159 9.65 4.33 1.30
N VAL A 160 9.29 3.31 2.11
CA VAL A 160 8.10 2.48 1.85
C VAL A 160 6.84 3.32 1.93
N LEU A 161 6.67 4.12 2.99
CA LEU A 161 5.52 5.00 3.14
C LEU A 161 5.42 6.01 1.97
N LEU A 162 6.52 6.66 1.58
CA LEU A 162 6.55 7.56 0.42
C LEU A 162 6.19 6.85 -0.89
N ALA A 163 6.64 5.60 -1.07
CA ALA A 163 6.30 4.81 -2.24
C ALA A 163 4.82 4.38 -2.25
N LEU A 164 4.21 4.16 -1.08
CA LEU A 164 2.81 3.78 -0.94
C LEU A 164 1.85 4.98 -1.05
N TRP A 165 2.31 6.21 -0.79
CA TRP A 165 1.45 7.39 -0.78
C TRP A 165 0.69 7.62 -2.10
N PRO A 166 1.31 7.54 -3.30
CA PRO A 166 0.57 7.63 -4.55
C PRO A 166 -0.50 6.54 -4.69
N TRP A 167 -0.22 5.32 -4.25
CA TRP A 167 -1.21 4.23 -4.31
C TRP A 167 -2.39 4.45 -3.37
N ALA A 168 -2.16 5.11 -2.23
CA ALA A 168 -3.22 5.52 -1.32
C ALA A 168 -4.14 6.60 -1.93
N LEU A 169 -3.60 7.47 -2.80
CA LEU A 169 -4.38 8.49 -3.52
C LEU A 169 -5.24 7.94 -4.68
N LEU A 170 -5.00 6.70 -5.12
CA LEU A 170 -5.85 6.05 -6.12
C LEU A 170 -7.25 5.69 -5.57
N PHE A 171 -7.42 5.70 -4.26
CA PHE A 171 -8.74 5.63 -3.65
C PHE A 171 -9.39 7.03 -3.69
N PRO A 172 -10.64 7.16 -4.17
CA PRO A 172 -11.33 8.45 -4.19
C PRO A 172 -11.64 8.89 -2.75
N ALA A 173 -10.80 9.78 -2.21
CA ALA A 173 -11.00 10.40 -0.91
C ALA A 173 -12.08 11.49 -0.97
N ALA A 174 -12.73 11.78 0.16
CA ALA A 174 -13.71 12.87 0.28
C ALA A 174 -13.07 14.24 -0.06
N GLU A 175 -11.83 14.43 0.39
CA GLU A 175 -11.04 15.63 0.16
C GLU A 175 -9.71 15.28 -0.53
N PRO A 176 -9.23 16.06 -1.52
CA PRO A 176 -7.95 15.81 -2.17
C PRO A 176 -6.79 15.77 -1.15
N PHE A 177 -5.97 14.70 -1.24
CA PHE A 177 -4.90 14.39 -0.27
C PHE A 177 -5.35 14.08 1.16
N GLY A 178 -6.67 14.08 1.43
CA GLY A 178 -7.29 13.75 2.72
C GLY A 178 -7.32 12.26 2.98
N LEU A 179 -6.19 11.70 3.39
CA LEU A 179 -6.08 10.29 3.78
C LEU A 179 -6.41 10.10 5.27
N GLY A 180 -7.00 8.96 5.64
CA GLY A 180 -7.21 8.58 7.05
C GLY A 180 -8.56 8.94 7.67
N GLN A 181 -9.58 9.23 6.86
CA GLN A 181 -10.96 9.37 7.32
C GLN A 181 -11.54 7.99 7.67
N VAL A 182 -11.52 7.64 8.95
CA VAL A 182 -11.90 6.31 9.47
C VAL A 182 -12.96 6.40 10.57
N LEU A 183 -13.07 7.53 11.27
CA LEU A 183 -13.89 7.67 12.47
C LEU A 183 -15.37 7.34 12.24
N GLU A 184 -16.01 7.96 11.25
CA GLU A 184 -17.41 7.71 10.88
C GLU A 184 -17.68 6.22 10.60
N ARG A 185 -16.76 5.53 9.92
CA ARG A 185 -16.90 4.09 9.65
C ARG A 185 -16.75 3.24 10.89
N LEU A 186 -15.87 3.66 11.79
CA LEU A 186 -15.71 3.02 13.09
C LEU A 186 -16.98 3.22 13.92
N GLU A 187 -17.58 4.41 13.89
CA GLU A 187 -18.86 4.71 14.53
C GLU A 187 -19.97 3.82 13.98
N ILE A 188 -20.19 3.78 12.65
CA ILE A 188 -21.19 2.88 12.01
C ILE A 188 -20.95 1.41 12.38
N ALA A 189 -19.70 0.95 12.35
CA ALA A 189 -19.37 -0.44 12.69
C ALA A 189 -19.60 -0.73 14.18
N LEU A 190 -19.36 0.25 15.06
CA LEU A 190 -19.64 0.13 16.49
C LEU A 190 -21.14 0.16 16.77
N GLU A 191 -21.90 1.03 16.11
CA GLU A 191 -23.37 1.06 16.18
C GLU A 191 -23.96 -0.30 15.80
N GLN A 192 -23.55 -0.87 14.67
CA GLN A 192 -23.98 -2.21 14.24
C GLN A 192 -23.57 -3.32 15.21
N LEU A 193 -22.37 -3.22 15.80
CA LEU A 193 -21.89 -4.20 16.77
C LEU A 193 -22.63 -4.10 18.11
N LEU A 194 -23.10 -2.90 18.46
CA LEU A 194 -23.72 -2.57 19.74
C LEU A 194 -25.24 -2.44 19.68
N GLU A 195 -25.87 -2.67 18.51
CA GLU A 195 -27.31 -2.46 18.23
C GLU A 195 -28.23 -3.09 19.29
N ASP A 196 -27.88 -4.28 19.80
CA ASP A 196 -28.62 -5.01 20.83
C ASP A 196 -28.01 -4.91 22.25
N SER A 197 -27.18 -3.89 22.51
CA SER A 197 -26.42 -3.77 23.76
C SER A 197 -26.76 -2.52 24.57
N ALA A 198 -26.64 -2.61 25.90
CA ALA A 198 -26.77 -1.46 26.80
C ALA A 198 -25.63 -0.41 26.64
N PHE A 199 -24.61 -0.72 25.83
CA PHE A 199 -23.51 0.20 25.54
C PHE A 199 -23.76 1.07 24.31
N LEU A 200 -24.86 0.87 23.58
CA LEU A 200 -25.23 1.70 22.44
C LEU A 200 -25.39 3.17 22.86
N ASP A 201 -26.05 3.41 24.00
CA ASP A 201 -26.26 4.74 24.59
C ASP A 201 -24.96 5.42 25.05
N TRP A 202 -23.81 4.72 25.03
CA TRP A 202 -22.50 5.30 25.37
C TRP A 202 -21.78 5.85 24.14
N LEU A 203 -22.25 5.54 22.94
CA LEU A 203 -21.70 6.12 21.71
C LEU A 203 -22.06 7.62 21.65
N PRO A 204 -21.14 8.47 21.17
CA PRO A 204 -21.47 9.87 20.90
C PRO A 204 -22.63 9.93 19.91
N GLU A 205 -23.65 10.76 20.18
CA GLU A 205 -24.66 11.06 19.17
C GLU A 205 -23.97 11.71 17.97
N GLY A 206 -23.97 11.03 16.83
CA GLY A 206 -23.39 11.54 15.59
C GLY A 206 -24.06 12.85 15.20
N LEU A 207 -23.28 13.92 15.01
CA LEU A 207 -23.78 15.18 14.51
C LEU A 207 -24.20 14.99 13.04
N GLU A 208 -25.50 14.78 12.79
CA GLU A 208 -26.14 14.61 11.46
C GLU A 208 -26.03 15.83 10.51
N LEU A 209 -25.09 16.76 10.74
CA LEU A 209 -24.96 17.92 9.86
C LEU A 209 -24.15 17.54 8.62
N LEU A 210 -24.84 17.17 7.54
CA LEU A 210 -24.31 17.04 6.17
C LEU A 210 -23.83 18.39 5.59
N GLU A 211 -23.16 19.23 6.37
CA GLU A 211 -22.60 20.47 5.90
C GLU A 211 -21.24 20.22 5.25
N PRO A 212 -21.02 20.66 4.00
CA PRO A 212 -19.70 20.57 3.40
C PRO A 212 -18.69 21.38 4.21
N LEU A 213 -17.42 20.97 4.15
CA LEU A 213 -16.34 21.70 4.81
C LEU A 213 -16.35 23.17 4.39
N SER A 214 -16.07 24.05 5.36
CA SER A 214 -15.86 25.45 5.03
C SER A 214 -14.69 25.58 4.03
N PRO A 215 -14.71 26.56 3.11
CA PRO A 215 -13.61 26.75 2.15
C PRO A 215 -12.23 26.89 2.80
N ALA A 216 -12.17 27.44 4.02
CA ALA A 216 -10.93 27.55 4.79
C ALA A 216 -10.46 26.18 5.33
N SER A 217 -11.39 25.34 5.78
CA SER A 217 -11.10 23.98 6.26
C SER A 217 -10.64 23.07 5.12
N GLU A 218 -11.30 23.14 3.96
CA GLU A 218 -10.92 22.41 2.74
C GLU A 218 -9.50 22.80 2.29
N LEU A 219 -9.22 24.11 2.17
CA LEU A 219 -7.89 24.62 1.85
C LEU A 219 -6.83 24.08 2.82
N LEU A 220 -7.10 24.16 4.13
CA LEU A 220 -6.16 23.70 5.15
C LEU A 220 -5.97 22.18 5.09
N CYS A 221 -7.03 21.41 4.85
CA CYS A 221 -6.96 19.97 4.69
C CYS A 221 -6.03 19.57 3.53
N VAL A 222 -6.23 20.18 2.35
CA VAL A 222 -5.42 19.97 1.16
C VAL A 222 -3.96 20.37 1.39
N ALA A 223 -3.74 21.54 2.01
CA ALA A 223 -2.39 22.04 2.30
C ALA A 223 -1.61 21.09 3.23
N LEU A 224 -2.26 20.63 4.31
CA LEU A 224 -1.64 19.71 5.27
C LEU A 224 -1.43 18.32 4.67
N GLY A 225 -2.42 17.78 3.94
CA GLY A 225 -2.32 16.48 3.29
C GLY A 225 -1.17 16.40 2.29
N LEU A 226 -0.93 17.46 1.52
CA LEU A 226 0.23 17.59 0.63
C LEU A 226 1.55 17.74 1.40
N LEU A 227 1.53 18.40 2.56
CA LEU A 227 2.71 18.67 3.35
C LEU A 227 3.26 17.43 4.06
N VAL A 228 2.40 16.48 4.44
CA VAL A 228 2.77 15.21 5.11
C VAL A 228 3.87 14.42 4.38
N PRO A 229 3.70 14.00 3.10
CA PRO A 229 4.75 13.27 2.39
C PRO A 229 6.02 14.12 2.17
N CYS A 230 5.89 15.45 2.04
CA CYS A 230 7.03 16.34 1.93
C CYS A 230 7.89 16.30 3.21
N LEU A 231 7.26 16.50 4.38
CA LEU A 231 7.95 16.44 5.67
C LEU A 231 8.52 15.07 5.98
N LEU A 232 7.83 14.00 5.60
CA LEU A 232 8.34 12.62 5.70
C LEU A 232 9.62 12.44 4.87
N ALA A 233 9.63 12.93 3.63
CA ALA A 233 10.83 12.92 2.78
C ALA A 233 11.95 13.79 3.37
N TYR A 234 11.62 14.96 3.95
CA TYR A 234 12.61 15.86 4.52
C TYR A 234 13.27 15.25 5.75
N GLY A 235 12.53 14.50 6.57
CA GLY A 235 13.01 13.78 7.75
C GLY A 235 14.05 12.70 7.45
N ILE A 236 14.19 12.26 6.20
CA ILE A 236 15.18 11.26 5.78
C ILE A 236 16.25 11.78 4.81
N MET A 237 16.12 13.01 4.32
CA MET A 237 16.96 13.58 3.27
C MET A 237 17.75 14.78 3.80
N PRO A 238 19.09 14.72 3.98
CA PRO A 238 19.85 15.85 4.51
C PRO A 238 20.00 17.03 3.51
N HIS A 239 20.03 16.75 2.21
CA HIS A 239 20.38 17.75 1.19
C HIS A 239 19.16 18.57 0.75
N LYS A 240 19.22 19.90 0.95
CA LYS A 240 18.11 20.84 0.71
C LYS A 240 17.60 20.86 -0.75
N GLY A 241 18.51 20.86 -1.72
CA GLY A 241 18.11 20.82 -3.14
C GLY A 241 17.35 19.53 -3.52
N ARG A 242 17.66 18.40 -2.85
CA ARG A 242 16.97 17.13 -3.08
C ARG A 242 15.60 17.11 -2.40
N ARG A 243 15.48 17.76 -1.24
CA ARG A 243 14.18 18.02 -0.59
C ARG A 243 13.27 18.83 -1.50
N ALA A 244 13.76 19.91 -2.09
CA ALA A 244 12.99 20.74 -3.02
C ALA A 244 12.54 19.94 -4.25
N ALA A 245 13.45 19.17 -4.86
CA ALA A 245 13.12 18.31 -6.00
C ALA A 245 12.07 17.23 -5.64
N LEU A 246 12.18 16.60 -4.47
CA LEU A 246 11.21 15.59 -4.02
C LEU A 246 9.85 16.20 -3.68
N ALA A 247 9.78 17.39 -3.10
CA ALA A 247 8.51 18.06 -2.85
C ALA A 247 7.82 18.50 -4.14
N PHE A 248 8.59 19.01 -5.11
CA PHE A 248 8.06 19.30 -6.45
C PHE A 248 7.54 18.02 -7.12
N LEU A 249 8.36 16.96 -7.17
CA LEU A 249 7.95 15.69 -7.77
C LEU A 249 6.75 15.08 -7.05
N GLY A 250 6.73 15.11 -5.71
CA GLY A 250 5.62 14.63 -4.90
C GLY A 250 4.33 15.41 -5.16
N THR A 251 4.41 16.72 -5.35
CA THR A 251 3.24 17.55 -5.71
C THR A 251 2.70 17.17 -7.08
N VAL A 252 3.58 17.06 -8.09
CA VAL A 252 3.19 16.66 -9.45
C VAL A 252 2.58 15.25 -9.46
N ILE A 253 3.20 14.29 -8.76
CA ILE A 253 2.67 12.93 -8.63
C ILE A 253 1.33 12.94 -7.91
N GLY A 254 1.21 13.66 -6.80
CA GLY A 254 -0.03 13.77 -6.03
C GLY A 254 -1.18 14.27 -6.89
N VAL A 255 -1.00 15.43 -7.55
CA VAL A 255 -2.01 16.02 -8.44
C VAL A 255 -2.36 15.06 -9.58
N GLY A 256 -1.35 14.48 -10.23
CA GLY A 256 -1.57 13.56 -11.35
C GLY A 256 -2.29 12.27 -10.96
N VAL A 257 -1.99 11.72 -9.78
CA VAL A 257 -2.64 10.50 -9.29
C VAL A 257 -4.04 10.76 -8.77
N THR A 258 -4.29 11.89 -8.11
CA THR A 258 -5.66 12.32 -7.75
C THR A 258 -6.51 12.52 -9.01
N ALA A 259 -5.95 13.13 -10.06
CA ALA A 259 -6.64 13.27 -11.35
C ALA A 259 -6.89 11.92 -12.03
N LEU A 260 -5.94 10.98 -11.95
CA LEU A 260 -6.12 9.61 -12.43
C LEU A 260 -7.22 8.88 -11.64
N SER A 261 -7.24 9.04 -10.32
CA SER A 261 -8.28 8.48 -9.44
C SER A 261 -9.67 8.99 -9.83
N ALA A 262 -9.82 10.30 -10.05
CA ALA A 262 -11.05 10.90 -10.55
C ALA A 262 -11.43 10.39 -11.95
N ALA A 263 -10.46 10.29 -12.87
CA ALA A 263 -10.69 9.79 -14.23
C ALA A 263 -11.15 8.33 -14.25
N LEU A 264 -10.59 7.49 -13.37
CA LEU A 264 -10.95 6.08 -13.24
C LEU A 264 -12.31 5.90 -12.55
N SER A 265 -12.67 6.81 -11.64
CA SER A 265 -13.90 6.72 -10.85
C SER A 265 -15.11 7.32 -11.57
N TYR A 266 -14.95 8.48 -12.22
CA TYR A 266 -16.05 9.25 -12.83
C TYR A 266 -15.90 9.43 -14.35
N GLY A 267 -14.82 8.89 -14.94
CA GLY A 267 -14.53 8.97 -16.36
C GLY A 267 -13.55 10.11 -16.72
N PRO A 268 -12.86 10.01 -17.87
CA PRO A 268 -11.76 10.93 -18.23
C PRO A 268 -12.12 12.42 -18.33
N ALA A 269 -13.39 12.74 -18.61
CA ALA A 269 -13.86 14.12 -18.71
C ALA A 269 -13.84 14.84 -17.36
N HIS A 270 -14.07 14.11 -16.26
CA HIS A 270 -14.18 14.65 -14.90
C HIS A 270 -12.83 14.63 -14.14
N ALA A 271 -11.71 14.31 -14.83
CA ALA A 271 -10.39 14.11 -14.22
C ALA A 271 -9.85 15.33 -13.45
N TRP A 272 -10.35 16.53 -13.76
CA TRP A 272 -9.87 17.81 -13.22
C TRP A 272 -10.92 18.58 -12.42
N GLU A 273 -12.13 18.03 -12.25
CA GLU A 273 -13.25 18.76 -11.61
C GLU A 273 -13.04 19.02 -10.12
N TRP A 274 -12.18 18.22 -9.48
CA TRP A 274 -11.77 18.40 -8.09
C TRP A 274 -10.91 19.65 -7.85
N LEU A 275 -10.40 20.33 -8.90
CA LEU A 275 -9.61 21.56 -8.79
C LEU A 275 -10.49 22.81 -8.64
N ASN A 276 -11.20 22.89 -7.52
CA ASN A 276 -11.96 24.09 -7.14
C ASN A 276 -11.02 25.17 -6.51
N PRO A 277 -11.49 26.42 -6.30
CA PRO A 277 -10.63 27.48 -5.77
C PRO A 277 -10.01 27.19 -4.39
N PRO A 278 -10.73 26.64 -3.39
CA PRO A 278 -10.14 26.21 -2.12
C PRO A 278 -9.01 25.19 -2.27
N VAL A 279 -9.19 24.17 -3.11
CA VAL A 279 -8.18 23.13 -3.37
C VAL A 279 -6.94 23.72 -4.04
N VAL A 280 -7.12 24.57 -5.06
CA VAL A 280 -6.00 25.23 -5.74
C VAL A 280 -5.21 26.09 -4.75
N ALA A 281 -5.90 26.87 -3.91
CA ALA A 281 -5.26 27.65 -2.86
C ALA A 281 -4.54 26.75 -1.84
N GLY A 282 -5.13 25.61 -1.46
CA GLY A 282 -4.54 24.64 -0.56
C GLY A 282 -3.25 24.04 -1.09
N ILE A 283 -3.21 23.68 -2.38
CA ILE A 283 -1.98 23.20 -3.05
C ILE A 283 -0.89 24.26 -2.98
N TRP A 284 -1.20 25.51 -3.34
CA TRP A 284 -0.21 26.60 -3.31
C TRP A 284 0.30 26.90 -1.90
N VAL A 285 -0.59 26.91 -0.90
CA VAL A 285 -0.20 27.07 0.51
C VAL A 285 0.67 25.88 0.96
N GLY A 286 0.31 24.64 0.62
CA GLY A 286 1.10 23.45 0.91
C GLY A 286 2.50 23.51 0.30
N VAL A 287 2.62 23.91 -0.96
CA VAL A 287 3.91 24.13 -1.64
C VAL A 287 4.73 25.24 -0.98
N ALA A 288 4.09 26.36 -0.63
CA ALA A 288 4.76 27.46 0.07
C ALA A 288 5.29 27.03 1.45
N LEU A 289 4.47 26.32 2.23
CA LEU A 289 4.89 25.74 3.52
C LEU A 289 6.02 24.74 3.35
N ALA A 290 5.94 23.84 2.37
CA ALA A 290 7.02 22.89 2.06
C ALA A 290 8.34 23.63 1.74
N ALA A 291 8.29 24.70 0.95
CA ALA A 291 9.45 25.52 0.61
C ALA A 291 10.06 26.20 1.85
N LEU A 292 9.24 26.78 2.73
CA LEU A 292 9.69 27.38 3.99
C LEU A 292 10.38 26.36 4.90
N LEU A 293 9.87 25.12 4.92
CA LEU A 293 10.34 24.05 5.81
C LEU A 293 11.56 23.29 5.27
N LEU A 294 12.08 23.63 4.08
CA LEU A 294 13.28 23.03 3.50
C LEU A 294 14.51 23.09 4.41
N TRP A 295 14.59 24.13 5.24
CA TRP A 295 15.73 24.43 6.12
C TRP A 295 15.65 23.72 7.47
N LEU A 296 14.53 23.06 7.80
CA LEU A 296 14.37 22.40 9.09
C LEU A 296 15.39 21.27 9.29
N PRO A 297 15.98 21.14 10.48
CA PRO A 297 16.77 19.95 10.80
C PRO A 297 15.88 18.70 10.78
N LEU A 298 16.47 17.55 10.48
CA LEU A 298 15.75 16.26 10.34
C LEU A 298 14.80 15.97 11.51
N ARG A 299 15.24 16.28 12.74
CA ARG A 299 14.44 16.08 13.96
C ARG A 299 13.23 17.01 14.02
N ALA A 300 13.40 18.27 13.63
CA ALA A 300 12.29 19.21 13.57
C ALA A 300 11.28 18.79 12.50
N CYS A 301 11.72 18.23 11.36
CA CYS A 301 10.81 17.67 10.37
C CYS A 301 9.91 16.59 10.97
N ALA A 302 10.45 15.69 11.81
CA ALA A 302 9.65 14.65 12.48
C ALA A 302 8.61 15.24 13.47
N VAL A 303 8.99 16.24 14.27
CA VAL A 303 8.08 16.91 15.20
C VAL A 303 6.98 17.67 14.45
N VAL A 304 7.35 18.46 13.44
CA VAL A 304 6.38 19.19 12.62
C VAL A 304 5.48 18.21 11.85
N LEU A 305 6.02 17.11 11.34
CA LEU A 305 5.24 16.06 10.69
C LEU A 305 4.19 15.45 11.64
N MET A 306 4.57 15.18 12.88
CA MET A 306 3.64 14.66 13.90
C MET A 306 2.51 15.67 14.16
N LEU A 307 2.83 16.95 14.35
CA LEU A 307 1.82 18.00 14.55
C LEU A 307 0.89 18.16 13.33
N VAL A 308 1.46 18.20 12.12
CA VAL A 308 0.72 18.31 10.86
C VAL A 308 -0.19 17.11 10.66
N LEU A 309 0.28 15.88 10.92
CA LEU A 309 -0.53 14.67 10.83
C LEU A 309 -1.69 14.68 11.82
N THR A 310 -1.44 15.02 13.09
CA THR A 310 -2.50 15.06 14.11
C THR A 310 -3.55 16.12 13.78
N LEU A 311 -3.12 17.31 13.33
CA LEU A 311 -4.04 18.37 12.91
C LEU A 311 -4.83 17.96 11.67
N HIS A 312 -4.17 17.38 10.65
CA HIS A 312 -4.82 16.92 9.43
C HIS A 312 -5.86 15.83 9.72
N LEU A 313 -5.50 14.82 10.51
CA LEU A 313 -6.41 13.74 10.91
C LEU A 313 -7.58 14.26 11.75
N SER A 314 -7.35 15.22 12.65
CA SER A 314 -8.41 15.85 13.43
C SER A 314 -9.39 16.61 12.53
N LEU A 315 -8.88 17.44 11.61
CA LEU A 315 -9.73 18.17 10.66
C LEU A 315 -10.54 17.21 9.78
N LEU A 316 -9.90 16.15 9.28
CA LEU A 316 -10.52 15.21 8.35
C LEU A 316 -11.54 14.29 9.02
N ASN A 317 -11.28 13.81 10.24
CA ASN A 317 -12.21 12.92 10.94
C ASN A 317 -13.34 13.67 11.67
N ASN A 318 -13.20 14.98 11.91
CA ASN A 318 -14.30 15.83 12.36
C ASN A 318 -15.03 16.53 11.20
N ALA A 319 -14.57 16.34 9.97
CA ALA A 319 -15.24 16.88 8.80
C ALA A 319 -16.54 16.10 8.57
N PRO A 320 -17.69 16.77 8.41
CA PRO A 320 -18.89 16.08 7.98
C PRO A 320 -18.65 15.51 6.59
N THR A 321 -19.05 14.26 6.38
CA THR A 321 -18.98 13.66 5.05
C THR A 321 -19.93 14.40 4.14
N SER A 322 -19.38 14.98 3.07
CA SER A 322 -20.23 15.55 2.04
C SER A 322 -21.12 14.43 1.47
N ALA A 323 -22.39 14.74 1.19
CA ALA A 323 -23.30 13.80 0.52
C ALA A 323 -22.70 13.23 -0.80
N TYR A 324 -21.76 13.98 -1.39
CA TYR A 324 -20.98 13.57 -2.56
C TYR A 324 -20.06 12.38 -2.28
N PHE A 325 -19.44 12.27 -1.09
CA PHE A 325 -18.62 11.12 -0.71
C PHE A 325 -19.48 9.86 -0.50
N ALA A 326 -20.62 9.97 0.19
CA ALA A 326 -21.53 8.85 0.38
C ALA A 326 -22.10 8.31 -0.94
N GLN A 327 -22.48 9.21 -1.87
CA GLN A 327 -22.96 8.84 -3.20
C GLN A 327 -21.85 8.26 -4.10
N THR A 328 -20.64 8.80 -4.02
CA THR A 328 -19.45 8.26 -4.70
C THR A 328 -19.14 6.86 -4.21
N LEU A 329 -19.12 6.66 -2.90
CA LEU A 329 -18.83 5.38 -2.29
C LEU A 329 -19.89 4.34 -2.68
N GLN A 330 -21.17 4.70 -2.67
CA GLN A 330 -22.25 3.79 -3.05
C GLN A 330 -22.19 3.42 -4.54
N ALA A 331 -21.88 4.36 -5.44
CA ALA A 331 -21.67 4.09 -6.86
C ALA A 331 -20.42 3.21 -7.12
N TRP A 332 -19.41 3.33 -6.27
CA TRP A 332 -18.15 2.62 -6.39
C TRP A 332 -18.19 1.22 -5.75
N GLU A 333 -18.87 1.05 -4.61
CA GLU A 333 -19.19 -0.23 -3.97
C GLU A 333 -20.15 -1.09 -4.83
N GLN A 334 -21.02 -0.46 -5.64
CA GLN A 334 -21.88 -1.14 -6.61
C GLN A 334 -21.20 -1.35 -7.99
N GLY A 335 -20.03 -0.74 -8.20
CA GLY A 335 -19.30 -0.75 -9.46
C GLY A 335 -18.54 -2.06 -9.73
N ARG A 336 -18.33 -2.36 -11.01
CA ARG A 336 -17.64 -3.54 -11.58
C ARG A 336 -16.16 -3.73 -11.15
N PHE A 337 -15.70 -2.98 -10.15
CA PHE A 337 -14.30 -2.77 -9.75
C PHE A 337 -13.97 -3.19 -8.29
N ILE A 338 -14.92 -3.75 -7.54
CA ILE A 338 -14.78 -4.27 -6.16
C ILE A 338 -13.51 -5.11 -5.95
N ARG A 339 -13.01 -5.79 -6.99
CA ARG A 339 -11.90 -6.74 -6.87
C ARG A 339 -10.49 -6.12 -6.73
N PHE A 340 -10.28 -4.84 -7.07
CA PHE A 340 -8.92 -4.26 -7.10
C PHE A 340 -8.65 -3.14 -6.11
N PHE A 341 -9.67 -2.39 -5.72
CA PHE A 341 -9.44 -1.17 -4.96
C PHE A 341 -9.64 -1.31 -3.44
N GLY A 342 -10.01 -2.49 -2.93
CA GLY A 342 -10.02 -2.73 -1.48
C GLY A 342 -8.66 -2.45 -0.84
N ILE A 343 -7.54 -2.80 -1.51
CA ILE A 343 -6.19 -2.46 -1.04
C ILE A 343 -5.94 -0.95 -1.09
N GLY A 344 -6.39 -0.26 -2.15
CA GLY A 344 -6.30 1.20 -2.27
C GLY A 344 -7.05 1.92 -1.14
N GLN A 345 -8.25 1.43 -0.81
CA GLN A 345 -9.07 1.89 0.31
C GLN A 345 -8.37 1.69 1.66
N TRP A 346 -7.90 0.47 1.94
CA TRP A 346 -7.14 0.18 3.17
C TRP A 346 -5.86 1.01 3.25
N LEU A 347 -5.15 1.22 2.14
CA LEU A 347 -4.00 2.12 2.09
C LEU A 347 -4.42 3.56 2.38
N GLY A 348 -5.50 4.06 1.75
CA GLY A 348 -6.03 5.39 1.98
C GLY A 348 -6.41 5.65 3.44
N TRP A 349 -6.91 4.63 4.13
CA TRP A 349 -7.24 4.71 5.56
C TRP A 349 -6.01 4.61 6.45
N LEU A 350 -5.16 3.60 6.26
CA LEU A 350 -4.13 3.24 7.23
C LEU A 350 -2.81 4.00 7.03
N TRP A 351 -2.54 4.55 5.84
CA TRP A 351 -1.28 5.21 5.53
C TRP A 351 -0.90 6.35 6.49
N PRO A 352 -1.77 7.32 6.84
CA PRO A 352 -1.40 8.39 7.76
C PRO A 352 -1.16 7.88 9.20
N TYR A 353 -1.91 6.88 9.65
CA TYR A 353 -1.69 6.25 10.97
C TYR A 353 -0.38 5.44 11.00
N ALA A 354 -0.07 4.70 9.94
CA ALA A 354 1.22 4.02 9.79
C ALA A 354 2.39 5.02 9.78
N THR A 355 2.19 6.18 9.14
CA THR A 355 3.17 7.28 9.15
C THR A 355 3.34 7.86 10.55
N LEU A 356 2.25 8.07 11.29
CA LEU A 356 2.29 8.56 12.67
C LEU A 356 3.05 7.59 13.59
N VAL A 357 2.71 6.30 13.55
CA VAL A 357 3.43 5.25 14.31
C VAL A 357 4.91 5.21 13.95
N TYR A 358 5.24 5.28 12.66
CA TYR A 358 6.63 5.32 12.21
C TYR A 358 7.40 6.50 12.81
N VAL A 359 6.82 7.71 12.80
CA VAL A 359 7.45 8.92 13.35
C VAL A 359 7.61 8.84 14.86
N VAL A 360 6.61 8.33 15.58
CA VAL A 360 6.68 8.11 17.04
C VAL A 360 7.78 7.10 17.39
N LEU A 361 7.86 5.97 16.67
CA LEU A 361 8.91 4.97 16.87
C LEU A 361 10.30 5.53 16.56
N GLN A 362 10.42 6.39 15.53
CA GLN A 362 11.67 7.05 15.21
C GLN A 362 12.11 8.03 16.31
N ALA A 363 11.16 8.76 16.92
CA ALA A 363 11.42 9.65 18.04
C ALA A 363 11.86 8.87 19.29
N ALA A 364 11.20 7.75 19.61
CA ALA A 364 11.44 6.94 20.81
C ALA A 364 12.78 6.17 20.80
N ARG A 365 13.31 5.78 19.63
CA ARG A 365 14.55 4.99 19.51
C ARG A 365 15.83 5.73 19.94
N LYS A 366 15.74 6.99 20.36
CA LYS A 366 16.91 7.84 20.62
C LYS A 366 17.35 7.91 22.08
N ASP A 367 16.56 7.40 23.02
CA ASP A 367 16.92 7.38 24.46
C ASP A 367 17.85 6.20 24.82
N SER A 368 18.10 5.26 23.91
CA SER A 368 18.93 4.08 24.17
C SER A 368 20.41 4.22 23.79
N ASN A 369 20.84 5.39 23.30
CA ASN A 369 22.20 5.63 22.78
C ASN A 369 22.82 6.98 23.22
N SER A 370 22.26 7.62 24.25
CA SER A 370 22.83 8.84 24.87
C SER A 370 23.60 8.51 26.13
#